data_AF-A0A5N6LVZ2-F1
#
_entry.id   AF-A0A5N6LVZ2-F1
#
_cell.length_a   1.000
_cell.length_b   1.000
_cell.length_c   1.000
_cell.angle_alpha   90.00
_cell.angle_beta   90.00
_cell.angle_gamma   90.00
#
_symmetry.space_group_name_H-M   'P 1'
#
loop_
_entity.id
_entity.type
_entity.pdbx_description
1 polymer ?
#
loop_
_entity_poly.entity_id
_entity_poly.type
_entity_poly.pdbx_seq_one_letter_code
_entity_poly.pdbx_strand_id
1 'polypeptide(L)'
;MFGFSLLIFFCYILFDFPSATTSSISIPTSQTQSQLQSHPRSDPDPFRHLLAAFRKWDSQVGCSSFKQKHADFVKKRSNSSSLQVGAGREHQCGELKMNHVGVLIKGWTWIPDNLDNLYSCRCGLSCFWTKSSVLLDKPDALFFETTTPPSRRRSGDPLRVYMDLEAGRKDPVLKIFSSVIMPKMMSSQLMLVASFITTDTLVYWSSSRCLPQRNQLAKSILSLLPHHSFGKCLNNVGGLDMALSLFPECVKDPNSSPQWWDHLHCAMSHYKFVLAIENTYTESYVTEKLFYALDSGAVPIYFGAPNVMDFVPPHSIIDGTKYKSMRELAEYVKALANDPIAYAEYHAWRRCGVLGNYGYTRAASLDTLPCRLCEFISRRGGRDATAF
;
A
#
# COMPACT_ATOMS: atom_id res chain seq x y z
N MET A 1 39.32 -56.96 -6.62
CA MET A 1 39.18 -55.87 -7.60
C MET A 1 39.40 -54.56 -6.88
N PHE A 2 40.60 -54.02 -7.04
CA PHE A 2 41.08 -52.78 -6.41
C PHE A 2 40.52 -51.54 -7.11
N GLY A 3 40.38 -50.46 -6.33
CA GLY A 3 40.52 -49.09 -6.82
C GLY A 3 39.22 -48.35 -7.02
N PHE A 4 38.98 -47.31 -6.21
CA PHE A 4 38.74 -45.94 -6.69
C PHE A 4 38.77 -44.98 -5.49
N SER A 5 39.98 -44.55 -5.15
CA SER A 5 40.24 -43.30 -4.43
C SER A 5 41.29 -42.51 -5.22
N LEU A 6 41.07 -41.20 -5.29
CA LEU A 6 41.90 -40.09 -5.78
C LEU A 6 41.72 -39.56 -7.22
N LEU A 7 41.81 -38.21 -7.25
CA LEU A 7 41.87 -37.24 -8.36
C LEU A 7 40.49 -36.86 -8.92
N ILE A 8 40.03 -35.61 -8.85
CA ILE A 8 40.67 -34.41 -9.39
C ILE A 8 40.23 -33.15 -8.58
N PHE A 9 41.21 -32.46 -8.02
CA PHE A 9 41.18 -31.02 -7.71
C PHE A 9 41.64 -30.27 -8.98
N PHE A 10 41.20 -29.03 -9.18
CA PHE A 10 41.45 -28.10 -10.31
C PHE A 10 40.49 -28.19 -11.51
N CYS A 11 39.62 -27.18 -11.63
CA CYS A 11 39.65 -26.19 -12.72
C CYS A 11 38.48 -25.21 -12.56
N TYR A 12 38.74 -24.12 -11.84
CA TYR A 12 38.12 -22.84 -12.16
C TYR A 12 38.70 -22.33 -13.49
N ILE A 13 37.91 -21.53 -14.21
CA ILE A 13 38.26 -20.63 -15.34
C ILE A 13 37.80 -21.13 -16.72
N LEU A 14 37.00 -20.24 -17.36
CA LEU A 14 36.54 -20.18 -18.76
C LEU A 14 35.18 -20.80 -19.11
N PHE A 15 34.11 -20.08 -18.78
CA PHE A 15 33.01 -19.88 -19.74
C PHE A 15 32.59 -18.41 -19.71
N ASP A 16 33.07 -17.66 -20.71
CA ASP A 16 32.61 -16.32 -21.07
C ASP A 16 31.18 -16.39 -21.62
N PHE A 17 30.26 -15.65 -20.99
CA PHE A 17 28.96 -15.32 -21.58
C PHE A 17 28.98 -13.85 -22.04
N PRO A 18 28.38 -13.54 -23.21
CA PRO A 18 28.51 -12.25 -23.86
C PRO A 18 27.86 -11.12 -23.04
N SER A 19 28.59 -10.02 -22.91
CA SER A 19 28.16 -8.78 -22.26
C SER A 19 26.96 -8.18 -22.97
N ALA A 20 25.81 -8.16 -22.30
CA ALA A 20 24.68 -7.36 -22.72
C ALA A 20 24.95 -5.89 -22.36
N THR A 21 25.00 -5.06 -23.40
CA THR A 21 25.16 -3.61 -23.39
C THR A 21 24.28 -2.93 -22.34
N THR A 22 24.93 -2.29 -21.38
CA THR A 22 24.33 -1.32 -20.46
C THR A 22 23.86 -0.10 -21.24
N SER A 23 22.56 -0.04 -21.55
CA SER A 23 21.91 1.22 -21.87
C SER A 23 21.88 2.07 -20.59
N SER A 24 22.84 2.98 -20.49
CA SER A 24 22.98 3.99 -19.46
C SER A 24 21.80 4.97 -19.52
N ILE A 25 20.76 4.69 -18.75
CA ILE A 25 19.79 5.73 -18.39
C ILE A 25 20.46 6.63 -17.36
N SER A 26 20.72 7.86 -17.77
CA SER A 26 21.27 8.92 -16.93
C SER A 26 20.46 9.07 -15.63
N ILE A 27 21.15 8.89 -14.51
CA ILE A 27 20.66 9.20 -13.16
C ILE A 27 20.50 10.72 -13.08
N PRO A 28 19.34 11.27 -12.73
CA PRO A 28 19.25 12.66 -12.33
C PRO A 28 20.04 12.84 -11.03
N THR A 29 21.24 13.38 -11.16
CA THR A 29 22.07 13.84 -10.04
C THR A 29 21.33 14.97 -9.36
N SER A 30 20.88 14.74 -8.12
CA SER A 30 20.58 15.70 -7.05
C SER A 30 19.24 15.38 -6.36
N GLN A 31 19.32 14.86 -5.13
CA GLN A 31 18.32 15.13 -4.07
C GLN A 31 18.71 14.57 -2.69
N THR A 32 19.85 13.88 -2.55
CA THR A 32 20.22 13.20 -1.30
C THR A 32 20.99 14.01 -0.26
N GLN A 33 21.03 15.35 -0.37
CA GLN A 33 21.67 16.20 0.65
C GLN A 33 20.92 17.48 1.01
N SER A 34 19.77 17.76 0.37
CA SER A 34 19.06 19.04 0.55
C SER A 34 17.77 18.95 1.38
N GLN A 35 17.41 17.78 1.93
CA GLN A 35 16.14 17.62 2.68
C GLN A 35 16.27 17.79 4.19
N LEU A 36 17.46 17.70 4.77
CA LEU A 36 17.74 18.43 6.01
C LEU A 36 18.37 19.75 5.57
N GLN A 37 17.58 20.81 5.47
CA GLN A 37 18.16 22.15 5.64
C GLN A 37 18.93 22.10 6.96
N SER A 38 20.19 22.53 6.92
CA SER A 38 21.06 22.64 8.09
C SER A 38 20.46 23.65 9.07
N HIS A 39 19.42 23.24 9.79
CA HIS A 39 18.98 23.94 10.97
C HIS A 39 20.06 23.72 12.02
N PRO A 40 20.51 24.78 12.72
CA PRO A 40 21.48 24.63 13.81
C PRO A 40 20.91 23.60 14.78
N ARG A 41 21.74 22.62 15.17
CA ARG A 41 21.39 21.50 16.08
C ARG A 41 20.47 22.04 17.18
N SER A 42 19.17 21.86 17.01
CA SER A 42 18.21 22.13 18.06
C SER A 42 18.45 21.06 19.12
N ASP A 43 18.39 21.45 20.39
CA ASP A 43 18.37 20.48 21.47
C ASP A 43 17.35 19.38 21.15
N PRO A 44 17.67 18.10 21.44
CA PRO A 44 16.73 17.01 21.22
C PRO A 44 15.47 17.27 22.04
N ASP A 45 14.43 17.74 21.37
CA ASP A 45 13.08 17.86 21.89
C ASP A 45 12.36 16.57 21.49
N PRO A 46 12.21 15.60 22.41
CA PRO A 46 11.40 14.44 22.13
C PRO A 46 10.00 14.97 21.91
N PHE A 47 9.58 15.08 20.65
CA PHE A 47 8.27 15.57 20.22
C PHE A 47 7.14 15.06 21.13
N ARG A 48 6.82 15.85 22.16
CA ARG A 48 5.81 15.53 23.17
C ARG A 48 4.50 16.25 22.87
N HIS A 49 4.57 17.40 22.21
CA HIS A 49 3.43 18.26 21.92
C HIS A 49 3.26 18.52 20.41
N LEU A 50 2.48 17.65 19.76
CA LEU A 50 2.16 17.73 18.34
C LEU A 50 1.67 19.12 17.89
N LEU A 51 0.77 19.73 18.68
CA LEU A 51 0.19 21.04 18.35
C LEU A 51 1.23 22.17 18.38
N ALA A 52 2.17 22.13 19.33
CA ALA A 52 3.23 23.14 19.43
C ALA A 52 4.20 23.04 18.25
N ALA A 53 4.55 21.81 17.86
CA ALA A 53 5.37 21.55 16.70
C ALA A 53 4.72 22.06 15.41
N PHE A 54 3.43 21.79 15.21
CA PHE A 54 2.69 22.33 14.06
C PHE A 54 2.66 23.86 14.06
N ARG A 55 2.46 24.51 15.21
CA ARG A 55 2.51 25.98 15.30
C ARG A 55 3.89 26.52 14.91
N LYS A 56 4.96 25.83 15.29
CA LYS A 56 6.34 26.19 14.92
C LYS A 56 6.61 25.95 13.43
N TRP A 57 6.13 24.85 12.87
CA TRP A 57 6.19 24.58 11.44
C TRP A 57 5.38 25.62 10.64
N ASP A 58 4.23 26.04 11.14
CA ASP A 58 3.38 27.06 10.51
C ASP A 58 4.07 28.41 10.43
N SER A 59 4.82 28.80 11.45
CA SER A 59 5.55 30.08 11.45
C SER A 59 6.82 30.04 10.60
N GLN A 60 7.45 28.87 10.40
CA GLN A 60 8.70 28.74 9.67
C GLN A 60 8.52 28.33 8.20
N VAL A 61 7.53 27.50 7.90
CA VAL A 61 7.29 26.91 6.58
C VAL A 61 5.89 27.29 6.11
N GLY A 62 4.86 26.82 6.82
CA GLY A 62 3.46 27.10 6.54
C GLY A 62 2.92 26.48 5.25
N CYS A 63 1.58 26.44 5.15
CA CYS A 63 0.91 25.77 4.03
C CYS A 63 1.16 26.42 2.67
N SER A 64 1.38 27.74 2.59
CA SER A 64 1.64 28.43 1.33
C SER A 64 2.95 27.96 0.70
N SER A 65 4.03 27.97 1.48
CA SER A 65 5.36 27.51 1.03
C SER A 65 5.34 26.02 0.71
N PHE A 66 4.68 25.21 1.54
CA PHE A 66 4.55 23.76 1.30
C PHE A 66 3.81 23.47 -0.01
N LYS A 67 2.67 24.15 -0.27
CA LYS A 67 1.93 24.03 -1.54
C LYS A 67 2.79 24.43 -2.73
N GLN A 68 3.57 25.51 -2.61
CA GLN A 68 4.44 25.99 -3.68
C GLN A 68 5.56 24.99 -3.98
N LYS A 69 6.24 24.48 -2.93
CA LYS A 69 7.28 23.44 -3.02
C LYS A 69 6.79 22.17 -3.73
N HIS A 70 5.50 21.84 -3.56
CA HIS A 70 4.89 20.64 -4.13
C HIS A 70 3.88 20.93 -5.25
N ALA A 71 3.94 22.13 -5.87
CA ALA A 71 2.98 22.52 -6.91
C ALA A 71 3.00 21.58 -8.11
N ASP A 72 4.17 21.07 -8.51
CA ASP A 72 4.30 20.14 -9.63
C ASP A 72 3.71 18.76 -9.33
N PHE A 73 3.71 18.35 -8.05
CA PHE A 73 3.04 17.14 -7.59
C PHE A 73 1.52 17.26 -7.76
N VAL A 74 0.97 18.46 -7.50
CA VAL A 74 -0.44 18.77 -7.75
C VAL A 74 -0.75 18.85 -9.25
N LYS A 75 0.20 19.35 -10.06
CA LYS A 75 0.03 19.52 -11.52
C LYS A 75 0.23 18.25 -12.33
N LYS A 76 0.93 17.21 -11.83
CA LYS A 76 1.11 15.88 -12.47
C LYS A 76 -0.17 15.05 -12.63
N ARG A 77 -1.32 15.72 -12.72
CA ARG A 77 -2.71 15.24 -12.85
C ARG A 77 -3.00 14.23 -13.98
N SER A 78 -2.07 13.85 -14.86
CA SER A 78 -2.50 13.29 -16.16
C SER A 78 -1.68 12.18 -16.82
N ASN A 79 -0.45 11.86 -16.39
CA ASN A 79 0.42 10.99 -17.20
C ASN A 79 0.89 9.68 -16.56
N SER A 80 0.57 9.39 -15.30
CA SER A 80 0.92 8.06 -14.77
C SER A 80 -0.09 7.03 -15.26
N SER A 81 0.37 6.16 -16.15
CA SER A 81 -0.38 4.99 -16.66
C SER A 81 -0.68 3.95 -15.58
N SER A 82 -0.08 4.08 -14.39
CA SER A 82 -0.39 3.27 -13.21
C SER A 82 -1.66 3.75 -12.48
N LEU A 83 -2.08 4.99 -12.73
CA LEU A 83 -3.23 5.57 -12.08
C LEU A 83 -4.51 5.09 -12.75
N GLN A 84 -5.31 4.48 -11.90
CA GLN A 84 -6.71 4.19 -12.08
C GLN A 84 -7.51 5.52 -12.17
N VAL A 85 -7.26 6.32 -13.22
CA VAL A 85 -7.95 7.60 -13.46
C VAL A 85 -9.42 7.30 -13.78
N GLY A 86 -10.25 7.22 -12.73
CA GLY A 86 -11.70 7.33 -12.78
C GLY A 86 -12.21 8.76 -12.60
N ALA A 87 -11.31 9.74 -12.42
CA ALA A 87 -11.65 11.14 -12.22
C ALA A 87 -10.86 12.00 -13.22
N GLY A 88 -11.45 12.17 -14.41
CA GLY A 88 -10.86 12.89 -15.54
C GLY A 88 -11.44 12.49 -16.90
N ARG A 89 -12.17 11.36 -16.96
CA ARG A 89 -12.99 10.99 -18.13
C ARG A 89 -14.48 11.16 -17.82
N GLU A 90 -14.91 12.40 -17.60
CA GLU A 90 -16.34 12.75 -17.51
C GLU A 90 -17.12 12.53 -18.84
N HIS A 91 -16.48 11.99 -19.89
CA HIS A 91 -17.07 11.90 -21.23
C HIS A 91 -17.03 10.51 -21.92
N GLN A 92 -16.76 9.40 -21.23
CA GLN A 92 -16.65 8.07 -21.89
C GLN A 92 -17.79 7.07 -21.56
N CYS A 93 -19.00 7.56 -21.32
CA CYS A 93 -20.17 6.68 -21.28
C CYS A 93 -20.42 5.97 -22.63
N GLY A 94 -19.99 6.58 -23.75
CA GLY A 94 -20.16 6.00 -25.10
C GLY A 94 -19.30 4.76 -25.39
N GLU A 95 -18.32 4.42 -24.54
CA GLU A 95 -17.52 3.20 -24.69
C GLU A 95 -18.15 1.97 -24.02
N LEU A 96 -19.17 2.16 -23.18
CA LEU A 96 -19.87 1.06 -22.51
C LEU A 96 -20.73 0.32 -23.52
N LYS A 97 -20.58 -1.01 -23.61
CA LYS A 97 -21.40 -1.86 -24.50
C LYS A 97 -22.60 -2.49 -23.79
N MET A 98 -22.63 -2.39 -22.46
CA MET A 98 -23.64 -3.02 -21.60
C MET A 98 -24.14 -2.02 -20.56
N ASN A 99 -25.45 -2.07 -20.28
CA ASN A 99 -26.10 -1.26 -19.25
C ASN A 99 -26.23 -2.00 -17.91
N HIS A 100 -26.11 -3.34 -17.94
CA HIS A 100 -26.15 -4.18 -16.75
C HIS A 100 -25.00 -5.17 -16.84
N VAL A 101 -24.29 -5.37 -15.71
CA VAL A 101 -23.21 -6.34 -15.61
C VAL A 101 -23.41 -7.16 -14.35
N GLY A 102 -23.48 -8.48 -14.53
CA GLY A 102 -23.51 -9.46 -13.46
C GLY A 102 -22.14 -10.10 -13.23
N VAL A 103 -21.63 -10.00 -12.01
CA VAL A 103 -20.37 -10.62 -11.58
C VAL A 103 -20.66 -11.69 -10.54
N LEU A 104 -20.35 -12.94 -10.87
CA LEU A 104 -20.45 -14.06 -9.93
C LEU A 104 -19.11 -14.31 -9.27
N ILE A 105 -19.07 -14.17 -7.94
CA ILE A 105 -17.89 -14.37 -7.12
C ILE A 105 -17.67 -15.88 -6.92
N LYS A 106 -16.47 -16.37 -7.24
CA LYS A 106 -16.11 -17.80 -7.15
C LYS A 106 -14.95 -18.02 -6.16
N GLY A 107 -15.10 -19.07 -5.33
CA GLY A 107 -14.08 -19.52 -4.39
C GLY A 107 -14.19 -18.88 -3.00
N TRP A 108 -13.24 -19.21 -2.12
CA TRP A 108 -13.11 -18.55 -0.82
C TRP A 108 -12.48 -17.17 -1.02
N THR A 109 -13.22 -16.13 -0.62
CA THR A 109 -12.80 -14.73 -0.80
C THR A 109 -12.68 -14.03 0.55
N TRP A 110 -11.68 -13.16 0.71
CA TRP A 110 -11.66 -12.21 1.83
C TRP A 110 -12.60 -11.03 1.60
N ILE A 111 -13.07 -10.84 0.35
CA ILE A 111 -14.08 -9.83 -0.02
C ILE A 111 -15.25 -9.87 0.98
N PRO A 112 -15.45 -8.78 1.74
CA PRO A 112 -16.49 -8.73 2.75
C PRO A 112 -17.89 -8.85 2.11
N ASP A 113 -18.83 -9.44 2.85
CA ASP A 113 -20.19 -9.72 2.35
C ASP A 113 -20.96 -8.45 1.96
N ASN A 114 -20.55 -7.29 2.45
CA ASN A 114 -21.08 -6.00 2.02
C ASN A 114 -20.86 -5.71 0.52
N LEU A 115 -19.93 -6.43 -0.13
CA LEU A 115 -19.72 -6.33 -1.56
C LEU A 115 -20.70 -7.17 -2.39
N ASP A 116 -21.43 -8.13 -1.78
CA ASP A 116 -22.54 -8.89 -2.40
C ASP A 116 -23.79 -8.00 -2.46
N ASN A 117 -23.90 -7.18 -3.51
CA ASN A 117 -24.96 -6.19 -3.64
C ASN A 117 -25.16 -5.74 -5.10
N LEU A 118 -26.25 -4.99 -5.32
CA LEU A 118 -26.52 -4.25 -6.53
C LEU A 118 -26.04 -2.80 -6.38
N TYR A 119 -25.20 -2.35 -7.31
CA TYR A 119 -24.64 -1.01 -7.36
C TYR A 119 -25.21 -0.22 -8.54
N SER A 120 -25.58 1.02 -8.27
CA SER A 120 -25.85 2.02 -9.30
C SER A 120 -24.56 2.77 -9.62
N CYS A 121 -23.97 2.47 -10.77
CA CYS A 121 -22.71 3.04 -11.22
C CYS A 121 -22.95 4.23 -12.15
N ARG A 122 -21.86 4.88 -12.58
CA ARG A 122 -21.94 6.00 -13.52
C ARG A 122 -22.54 5.56 -14.85
N CYS A 123 -23.01 6.54 -15.63
CA CYS A 123 -23.60 6.30 -16.95
C CYS A 123 -24.86 5.40 -16.92
N GLY A 124 -25.52 5.24 -15.77
CA GLY A 124 -26.67 4.34 -15.61
C GLY A 124 -26.33 2.86 -15.59
N LEU A 125 -25.04 2.50 -15.51
CA LEU A 125 -24.59 1.11 -15.44
C LEU A 125 -25.05 0.49 -14.11
N SER A 126 -25.83 -0.58 -14.18
CA SER A 126 -26.13 -1.39 -13.01
C SER A 126 -25.10 -2.51 -12.88
N CYS A 127 -24.50 -2.64 -11.71
CA CYS A 127 -23.47 -3.63 -11.44
C CYS A 127 -23.94 -4.54 -10.31
N PHE A 128 -24.19 -5.81 -10.61
CA PHE A 128 -24.63 -6.78 -9.62
C PHE A 128 -23.50 -7.74 -9.28
N TRP A 129 -23.05 -7.73 -8.04
CA TRP A 129 -22.06 -8.67 -7.53
C TRP A 129 -22.74 -9.63 -6.58
N THR A 130 -22.54 -10.93 -6.78
CA THR A 130 -23.07 -11.91 -5.83
C THR A 130 -22.23 -13.16 -5.69
N LYS A 131 -22.28 -13.78 -4.52
CA LYS A 131 -21.74 -15.14 -4.27
C LYS A 131 -22.77 -16.23 -4.62
N SER A 132 -24.05 -15.88 -4.77
CA SER A 132 -25.13 -16.83 -5.04
C SER A 132 -25.30 -17.11 -6.54
N SER A 133 -25.01 -18.34 -6.96
CA SER A 133 -25.29 -18.78 -8.33
C SER A 133 -26.79 -18.88 -8.65
N VAL A 134 -27.66 -18.84 -7.63
CA VAL A 134 -29.11 -18.83 -7.82
C VAL A 134 -29.60 -17.43 -8.20
N LEU A 135 -28.98 -16.38 -7.64
CA LEU A 135 -29.32 -14.99 -7.95
C LEU A 135 -28.74 -14.53 -9.29
N LEU A 136 -27.69 -15.21 -9.77
CA LEU A 136 -27.04 -14.91 -11.05
C LEU A 136 -26.67 -16.20 -11.79
N ASP A 137 -27.62 -16.72 -12.55
CA ASP A 137 -27.52 -17.97 -13.32
C ASP A 137 -26.62 -17.83 -14.58
N LYS A 138 -26.52 -16.61 -15.12
CA LYS A 138 -25.78 -16.29 -16.35
C LYS A 138 -24.90 -15.05 -16.16
N PRO A 139 -23.80 -15.17 -15.39
CA PRO A 139 -22.90 -14.04 -15.15
C PRO A 139 -22.18 -13.57 -16.41
N ASP A 140 -21.85 -12.29 -16.47
CA ASP A 140 -20.98 -11.70 -17.49
C ASP A 140 -19.51 -11.90 -17.17
N ALA A 141 -19.19 -12.01 -15.88
CA ALA A 141 -17.88 -12.37 -15.41
C ALA A 141 -17.92 -13.30 -14.19
N LEU A 142 -16.95 -14.20 -14.12
CA LEU A 142 -16.57 -14.93 -12.92
C LEU A 142 -15.38 -14.20 -12.28
N PHE A 143 -15.53 -13.84 -11.02
CA PHE A 143 -14.49 -13.19 -10.24
C PHE A 143 -13.77 -14.20 -9.35
N PHE A 144 -12.45 -14.25 -9.46
CA PHE A 144 -11.56 -15.13 -8.71
C PHE A 144 -10.51 -14.30 -7.99
N GLU A 145 -10.28 -14.59 -6.71
CA GLU A 145 -9.33 -13.82 -5.89
C GLU A 145 -8.08 -14.64 -5.54
N THR A 146 -8.28 -15.83 -4.97
CA THR A 146 -7.17 -16.67 -4.49
C THR A 146 -6.93 -17.90 -5.36
N THR A 147 -7.81 -18.15 -6.32
CA THR A 147 -7.82 -19.34 -7.16
C THR A 147 -7.56 -18.97 -8.61
N THR A 148 -6.60 -19.64 -9.25
CA THR A 148 -6.34 -19.42 -10.67
C THR A 148 -7.58 -19.81 -11.49
N PRO A 149 -8.11 -18.90 -12.34
CA PRO A 149 -9.20 -19.27 -13.22
C PRO A 149 -8.77 -20.37 -14.21
N PRO A 150 -9.70 -21.17 -14.76
CA PRO A 150 -9.39 -22.09 -15.86
C PRO A 150 -8.67 -21.37 -17.00
N SER A 151 -7.76 -22.04 -17.71
CA SER A 151 -6.92 -21.38 -18.73
C SER A 151 -7.64 -21.13 -20.06
N ARG A 152 -8.57 -21.99 -20.49
CA ARG A 152 -9.26 -21.90 -21.79
C ARG A 152 -10.68 -21.36 -21.65
N ARG A 153 -11.05 -20.32 -22.40
CA ARG A 153 -12.41 -19.74 -22.42
C ARG A 153 -13.03 -20.00 -23.79
N ARG A 154 -14.31 -20.34 -23.85
CA ARG A 154 -15.06 -20.43 -25.11
C ARG A 154 -15.84 -19.14 -25.35
N SER A 155 -16.20 -18.89 -26.61
CA SER A 155 -17.12 -17.79 -26.93
C SER A 155 -18.47 -18.01 -26.23
N GLY A 156 -19.03 -16.97 -25.62
CA GLY A 156 -20.25 -17.06 -24.81
C GLY A 156 -20.03 -17.47 -23.34
N ASP A 157 -18.83 -17.93 -22.96
CA ASP A 157 -18.49 -18.11 -21.55
C ASP A 157 -18.27 -16.74 -20.88
N PRO A 158 -18.59 -16.60 -19.58
CA PRO A 158 -18.31 -15.39 -18.82
C PRO A 158 -16.82 -15.00 -18.88
N LEU A 159 -16.53 -13.71 -18.83
CA LEU A 159 -15.17 -13.22 -18.61
C LEU A 159 -14.61 -13.79 -17.31
N ARG A 160 -13.30 -13.96 -17.25
CA ARG A 160 -12.62 -14.40 -16.03
C ARG A 160 -11.81 -13.25 -15.52
N VAL A 161 -12.19 -12.79 -14.34
CA VAL A 161 -11.51 -11.71 -13.65
C VAL A 161 -10.73 -12.36 -12.53
N TYR A 162 -9.41 -12.17 -12.55
CA TYR A 162 -8.53 -12.62 -11.49
C TYR A 162 -7.95 -11.41 -10.77
N MET A 163 -8.15 -11.34 -9.46
CA MET A 163 -7.54 -10.34 -8.60
C MET A 163 -6.45 -11.00 -7.77
N ASP A 164 -5.19 -10.82 -8.17
CA ASP A 164 -4.07 -11.26 -7.36
C ASP A 164 -3.78 -10.24 -6.27
N LEU A 165 -3.87 -10.68 -5.02
CA LEU A 165 -3.52 -9.88 -3.84
C LEU A 165 -2.03 -9.88 -3.58
N GLU A 166 -1.28 -10.70 -4.30
CA GLU A 166 0.12 -10.97 -4.07
C GLU A 166 0.85 -10.96 -5.42
N ALA A 167 1.37 -9.81 -5.82
CA ALA A 167 2.02 -9.60 -7.13
C ALA A 167 3.25 -10.49 -7.46
N GLY A 168 3.56 -11.51 -6.64
CA GLY A 168 4.57 -12.54 -6.88
C GLY A 168 4.04 -13.93 -7.25
N ARG A 169 2.72 -14.18 -7.31
CA ARG A 169 2.20 -15.45 -7.85
C ARG A 169 2.17 -15.37 -9.38
N LYS A 170 2.63 -16.42 -10.05
CA LYS A 170 2.86 -16.44 -11.52
C LYS A 170 1.62 -16.04 -12.32
N ASP A 171 1.89 -15.36 -13.44
CA ASP A 171 0.95 -14.82 -14.43
C ASP A 171 -0.28 -15.71 -14.74
N PRO A 172 -1.49 -15.13 -14.63
CA PRO A 172 -2.51 -15.44 -15.59
C PRO A 172 -3.10 -14.18 -16.26
N VAL A 173 -3.52 -14.42 -17.50
CA VAL A 173 -4.30 -13.61 -18.45
C VAL A 173 -5.08 -12.46 -17.79
N LEU A 174 -4.68 -11.23 -18.13
CA LEU A 174 -5.28 -9.93 -17.82
C LEU A 174 -5.15 -9.46 -16.35
N LYS A 175 -4.09 -8.70 -16.08
CA LYS A 175 -3.84 -8.03 -14.80
C LYS A 175 -4.71 -6.78 -14.67
N ILE A 176 -5.72 -6.80 -13.81
CA ILE A 176 -6.25 -5.58 -13.21
C ILE A 176 -5.50 -5.39 -11.91
N PHE A 177 -4.46 -4.54 -11.90
CA PHE A 177 -3.84 -4.12 -10.66
C PHE A 177 -4.86 -3.29 -9.88
N SER A 178 -5.50 -3.91 -8.89
CA SER A 178 -6.18 -3.19 -7.85
C SER A 178 -5.17 -2.95 -6.73
N SER A 179 -4.67 -1.73 -6.59
CA SER A 179 -4.13 -1.28 -5.31
C SER A 179 -5.30 -1.30 -4.33
N VAL A 180 -5.54 -2.44 -3.68
CA VAL A 180 -6.56 -2.57 -2.65
C VAL A 180 -6.03 -1.77 -1.45
N ILE A 181 -6.40 -0.49 -1.38
CA ILE A 181 -6.53 0.18 -0.09
C ILE A 181 -7.69 -0.55 0.56
N MET A 182 -7.39 -1.51 1.42
CA MET A 182 -8.40 -2.10 2.28
C MET A 182 -8.96 -0.98 3.16
N PRO A 183 -10.27 -0.86 3.32
CA PRO A 183 -10.85 -0.11 4.41
C PRO A 183 -11.68 -1.08 5.21
N LYS A 184 -11.37 -1.14 6.50
CA LYS A 184 -12.46 -1.26 7.44
C LYS A 184 -13.20 0.08 7.41
N MET A 185 -14.52 0.01 7.26
CA MET A 185 -15.48 1.12 7.36
C MET A 185 -15.04 2.10 8.46
N MET A 186 -14.44 3.23 8.08
CA MET A 186 -14.39 4.39 8.93
C MET A 186 -15.38 5.36 8.33
N SER A 187 -16.59 5.39 8.90
CA SER A 187 -17.26 6.68 9.09
C SER A 187 -16.20 7.65 9.58
N SER A 188 -16.33 8.92 9.23
CA SER A 188 -15.58 10.11 9.64
C SER A 188 -15.29 10.26 11.16
N GLN A 189 -14.85 9.20 11.82
CA GLN A 189 -14.23 9.17 13.11
C GLN A 189 -12.87 9.76 12.86
N LEU A 190 -12.67 10.92 13.49
CA LEU A 190 -11.46 11.71 13.49
C LEU A 190 -10.24 10.81 13.33
N MET A 191 -9.30 11.22 12.46
CA MET A 191 -7.92 10.79 12.60
C MET A 191 -7.57 10.87 14.10
N LEU A 192 -7.54 9.73 14.77
CA LEU A 192 -7.10 9.62 16.15
C LEU A 192 -5.59 9.77 16.10
N VAL A 193 -5.14 11.00 15.87
CA VAL A 193 -3.75 11.34 16.12
C VAL A 193 -3.68 11.49 17.62
N ALA A 194 -2.97 10.58 18.28
CA ALA A 194 -2.69 10.73 19.69
C ALA A 194 -2.09 12.12 19.91
N SER A 195 -2.72 12.93 20.77
CA SER A 195 -2.25 14.28 21.09
C SER A 195 -0.84 14.27 21.73
N PHE A 196 -0.42 13.10 22.20
CA PHE A 196 0.85 12.80 22.86
C PHE A 196 1.35 11.42 22.43
N ILE A 197 2.61 11.32 22.01
CA ILE A 197 3.29 10.04 21.79
C ILE A 197 4.16 9.79 23.03
N THR A 198 3.78 8.82 23.85
CA THR A 198 4.36 8.59 25.19
C THR A 198 5.37 7.45 25.23
N THR A 199 5.56 6.72 24.14
CA THR A 199 6.42 5.54 24.10
C THR A 199 7.83 5.88 23.61
N ASP A 200 8.85 5.36 24.30
CA ASP A 200 10.25 5.38 23.81
C ASP A 200 10.42 4.50 22.55
N THR A 201 9.44 3.63 22.29
CA THR A 201 9.37 2.78 21.10
C THR A 201 8.92 3.57 19.87
N LEU A 202 9.83 3.73 18.91
CA LEU A 202 9.60 4.57 17.73
C LEU A 202 8.76 3.90 16.64
N VAL A 203 8.95 2.59 16.43
CA VAL A 203 8.46 1.90 15.24
C VAL A 203 7.48 0.79 15.59
N TYR A 204 6.34 0.81 14.91
CA TYR A 204 5.41 -0.31 14.82
C TYR A 204 5.72 -1.19 13.61
N TRP A 205 5.73 -2.51 13.79
CA TRP A 205 5.66 -3.47 12.68
C TRP A 205 4.70 -4.60 13.02
N SER A 206 3.97 -5.11 12.03
CA SER A 206 3.23 -6.36 12.20
C SER A 206 3.21 -7.20 10.93
N SER A 207 3.36 -8.50 11.12
CA SER A 207 3.24 -9.46 10.03
C SER A 207 2.90 -10.85 10.56
N SER A 208 1.94 -11.49 9.92
CA SER A 208 1.63 -12.91 10.15
C SER A 208 2.09 -13.81 9.01
N ARG A 209 2.64 -13.22 7.94
CA ARG A 209 3.19 -13.95 6.80
C ARG A 209 4.70 -13.74 6.72
N CYS A 210 5.44 -14.79 7.06
CA CYS A 210 6.87 -14.72 7.31
C CYS A 210 7.68 -15.06 6.05
N LEU A 211 7.58 -14.21 5.02
CA LEU A 211 8.39 -14.37 3.80
C LEU A 211 9.87 -14.09 4.12
N PRO A 212 10.82 -14.96 3.70
CA PRO A 212 12.23 -14.83 4.10
C PRO A 212 12.85 -13.46 3.81
N GLN A 213 12.69 -12.96 2.57
CA GLN A 213 13.24 -11.66 2.16
C GLN A 213 12.64 -10.49 2.95
N ARG A 214 11.32 -10.48 3.12
CA ARG A 214 10.60 -9.46 3.90
C ARG A 214 11.04 -9.46 5.36
N ASN A 215 11.18 -10.63 5.97
CA ASN A 215 11.63 -10.76 7.36
C ASN A 215 13.09 -10.36 7.52
N GLN A 216 13.96 -10.69 6.56
CA GLN A 216 15.36 -10.26 6.59
C GLN A 216 15.48 -8.74 6.50
N LEU A 217 14.73 -8.11 5.60
CA LEU A 217 14.65 -6.67 5.48
C LEU A 217 14.13 -6.04 6.78
N ALA A 218 13.00 -6.52 7.31
CA ALA A 218 12.45 -6.05 8.57
C ALA A 218 13.46 -6.17 9.71
N LYS A 219 14.09 -7.33 9.87
CA LYS A 219 15.11 -7.56 10.91
C LYS A 219 16.28 -6.59 10.80
N SER A 220 16.74 -6.29 9.57
CA SER A 220 17.91 -5.43 9.34
C SER A 220 17.70 -3.97 9.77
N ILE A 221 16.48 -3.44 9.63
CA ILE A 221 16.16 -2.08 10.06
C ILE A 221 15.67 -2.04 11.51
N LEU A 222 14.84 -3.00 11.92
CA LEU A 222 14.28 -3.06 13.27
C LEU A 222 15.36 -3.30 14.33
N SER A 223 16.44 -4.04 14.04
CA SER A 223 17.56 -4.18 14.99
C SER A 223 18.28 -2.86 15.30
N LEU A 224 18.04 -1.82 14.51
CA LEU A 224 18.68 -0.51 14.66
C LEU A 224 17.75 0.53 15.31
N LEU A 225 16.47 0.19 15.52
CA LEU A 225 15.42 1.10 15.97
C LEU A 225 14.67 0.53 17.19
N PRO A 226 14.30 1.35 18.18
CA PRO A 226 13.33 0.94 19.20
C PRO A 226 12.00 0.59 18.53
N HIS A 227 11.52 -0.64 18.70
CA HIS A 227 10.35 -1.12 17.97
C HIS A 227 9.51 -2.15 18.74
N HIS A 228 8.23 -2.19 18.39
CA HIS A 228 7.35 -3.30 18.70
C HIS A 228 6.97 -4.02 17.41
N SER A 229 7.05 -5.34 17.45
CA SER A 229 6.78 -6.25 16.36
C SER A 229 5.67 -7.21 16.79
N PHE A 230 4.53 -7.09 16.13
CA PHE A 230 3.31 -7.86 16.38
C PHE A 230 3.08 -8.92 15.28
N GLY A 231 2.13 -9.83 15.53
CA GLY A 231 1.84 -10.93 14.61
C GLY A 231 2.82 -12.10 14.77
N LYS A 232 2.82 -13.03 13.81
CA LYS A 232 3.63 -14.27 13.90
C LYS A 232 5.12 -14.06 13.64
N CYS A 233 5.49 -13.01 12.90
CA CYS A 233 6.86 -12.83 12.40
C CYS A 233 7.65 -11.85 13.26
N LEU A 234 8.87 -12.25 13.67
CA LEU A 234 9.76 -11.49 14.56
C LEU A 234 9.04 -10.88 15.76
N ASN A 235 8.04 -11.56 16.33
CA ASN A 235 7.28 -11.03 17.46
C ASN A 235 8.22 -10.76 18.63
N ASN A 236 8.17 -9.55 19.18
CA ASN A 236 8.99 -9.17 20.34
C ASN A 236 8.15 -8.63 21.51
N VAL A 237 6.81 -8.66 21.39
CA VAL A 237 5.89 -8.15 22.39
C VAL A 237 5.28 -9.28 23.24
N GLY A 238 5.54 -10.55 22.93
CA GLY A 238 5.14 -11.66 23.78
C GLY A 238 3.75 -12.24 23.48
N GLY A 239 3.28 -12.15 22.23
CA GLY A 239 2.04 -12.80 21.80
C GLY A 239 1.39 -12.17 20.58
N LEU A 240 0.46 -12.91 19.95
CA LEU A 240 -0.32 -12.40 18.80
C LEU A 240 -1.31 -11.31 19.21
N ASP A 241 -1.87 -11.43 20.41
CA ASP A 241 -2.92 -10.56 20.92
C ASP A 241 -2.37 -9.48 21.87
N MET A 242 -1.05 -9.33 21.99
CA MET A 242 -0.45 -8.36 22.90
C MET A 242 -0.85 -6.90 22.56
N ALA A 243 -1.24 -6.63 21.32
CA ALA A 243 -1.80 -5.32 20.95
C ALA A 243 -3.04 -4.96 21.80
N LEU A 244 -3.86 -5.95 22.19
CA LEU A 244 -5.03 -5.74 23.03
C LEU A 244 -4.65 -5.34 24.46
N SER A 245 -3.60 -5.97 24.99
CA SER A 245 -3.10 -5.70 26.33
C SER A 245 -2.37 -4.36 26.41
N LEU A 246 -1.62 -4.01 25.36
CA LEU A 246 -0.87 -2.75 25.28
C LEU A 246 -1.77 -1.54 25.01
N PHE A 247 -2.86 -1.75 24.27
CA PHE A 247 -3.78 -0.68 23.85
C PHE A 247 -5.24 -1.08 24.10
N PRO A 248 -5.67 -1.25 25.37
CA PRO A 248 -7.03 -1.65 25.70
C PRO A 248 -8.10 -0.66 25.21
N GLU A 249 -7.76 0.62 25.08
CA GLU A 249 -8.63 1.67 24.53
C GLU A 249 -8.97 1.47 23.05
N CYS A 250 -8.18 0.66 22.34
CA CYS A 250 -8.44 0.38 20.94
C CYS A 250 -9.57 -0.63 20.72
N VAL A 251 -10.09 -1.26 21.79
CA VAL A 251 -11.15 -2.26 21.70
C VAL A 251 -12.50 -1.62 21.35
N LYS A 252 -13.02 -1.96 20.16
CA LYS A 252 -14.26 -1.36 19.61
C LYS A 252 -15.53 -1.81 20.35
N ASP A 253 -15.60 -3.09 20.72
CA ASP A 253 -16.72 -3.66 21.47
C ASP A 253 -16.18 -4.59 22.57
N PRO A 254 -16.28 -4.20 23.85
CA PRO A 254 -15.79 -4.99 24.98
C PRO A 254 -16.57 -6.31 25.18
N ASN A 255 -17.76 -6.44 24.57
CA ASN A 255 -18.59 -7.65 24.64
C ASN A 255 -18.32 -8.64 23.49
N SER A 256 -17.52 -8.25 22.51
CA SER A 256 -17.13 -9.11 21.38
C SER A 256 -15.74 -9.71 21.61
N SER A 257 -15.49 -10.92 21.09
CA SER A 257 -14.12 -11.45 21.09
C SER A 257 -13.24 -10.56 20.20
N PRO A 258 -12.22 -9.90 20.78
CA PRO A 258 -11.40 -8.95 20.05
C PRO A 258 -10.64 -9.65 18.93
N GLN A 259 -10.78 -9.15 17.70
CA GLN A 259 -10.04 -9.67 16.55
C GLN A 259 -8.78 -8.83 16.34
N TRP A 260 -7.66 -9.47 15.98
CA TRP A 260 -6.37 -8.78 15.84
C TRP A 260 -6.39 -7.58 14.86
N TRP A 261 -7.26 -7.61 13.84
CA TRP A 261 -7.40 -6.53 12.87
C TRP A 261 -8.27 -5.36 13.35
N ASP A 262 -9.05 -5.53 14.42
CA ASP A 262 -10.00 -4.51 14.90
C ASP A 262 -9.32 -3.27 15.49
N HIS A 263 -8.05 -3.43 15.88
CA HIS A 263 -7.28 -2.45 16.64
C HIS A 263 -6.08 -1.92 15.85
N LEU A 264 -5.84 -2.41 14.63
CA LEU A 264 -4.58 -2.18 13.91
C LEU A 264 -4.26 -0.69 13.72
N HIS A 265 -5.23 0.11 13.27
CA HIS A 265 -5.06 1.56 13.09
C HIS A 265 -4.85 2.28 14.42
N CYS A 266 -5.62 1.91 15.44
CA CYS A 266 -5.50 2.53 16.75
C CYS A 266 -4.13 2.20 17.37
N ALA A 267 -3.72 0.93 17.39
CA ALA A 267 -2.39 0.52 17.82
C ALA A 267 -1.27 1.26 17.05
N MET A 268 -1.36 1.35 15.72
CA MET A 268 -0.39 2.10 14.91
C MET A 268 -0.35 3.60 15.27
N SER A 269 -1.45 4.20 15.73
CA SER A 269 -1.51 5.63 16.09
C SER A 269 -0.68 6.00 17.32
N HIS A 270 -0.28 5.00 18.13
CA HIS A 270 0.61 5.19 19.28
C HIS A 270 2.10 5.21 18.92
N TYR A 271 2.45 5.14 17.63
CA TYR A 271 3.84 5.14 17.15
C TYR A 271 4.06 6.28 16.16
N LYS A 272 5.28 6.84 16.18
CA LYS A 272 5.70 7.84 15.18
C LYS A 272 5.82 7.23 13.79
N PHE A 273 6.35 6.01 13.73
CA PHE A 273 6.64 5.34 12.47
C PHE A 273 5.99 3.97 12.40
N VAL A 274 5.55 3.61 11.20
CA VAL A 274 5.10 2.25 10.87
C VAL A 274 6.00 1.72 9.77
N LEU A 275 6.59 0.54 9.97
CA LEU A 275 7.36 -0.14 8.95
C LEU A 275 6.40 -0.83 7.95
N ALA A 276 6.20 -0.22 6.79
CA ALA A 276 5.30 -0.70 5.75
C ALA A 276 6.09 -1.43 4.65
N ILE A 277 6.40 -2.70 4.88
CA ILE A 277 7.08 -3.56 3.89
C ILE A 277 6.07 -4.43 3.16
N GLU A 278 6.01 -4.30 1.84
CA GLU A 278 5.23 -5.16 0.96
C GLU A 278 5.79 -6.58 0.86
N ASN A 279 4.94 -7.53 0.50
CA ASN A 279 5.37 -8.92 0.32
C ASN A 279 6.33 -9.08 -0.87
N THR A 280 6.25 -8.20 -1.87
CA THR A 280 7.05 -8.22 -3.09
C THR A 280 7.38 -6.80 -3.52
N TYR A 281 8.57 -6.60 -4.10
CA TYR A 281 8.96 -5.34 -4.74
C TYR A 281 8.49 -5.35 -6.20
N THR A 282 7.29 -4.81 -6.45
CA THR A 282 6.68 -4.81 -7.79
C THR A 282 6.06 -3.46 -8.10
N GLU A 283 6.21 -2.97 -9.34
CA GLU A 283 5.57 -1.74 -9.81
C GLU A 283 4.07 -1.77 -9.53
N SER A 284 3.55 -0.65 -9.00
CA SER A 284 2.15 -0.44 -8.64
C SER A 284 1.58 -1.40 -7.60
N TYR A 285 2.39 -2.27 -6.99
CA TYR A 285 1.97 -3.14 -5.89
C TYR A 285 2.05 -2.39 -4.57
N VAL A 286 1.02 -1.58 -4.31
CA VAL A 286 0.83 -0.81 -3.08
C VAL A 286 -0.45 -1.30 -2.40
N THR A 287 -0.33 -1.73 -1.15
CA THR A 287 -1.43 -2.37 -0.41
C THR A 287 -1.82 -1.59 0.84
N GLU A 288 -2.75 -2.15 1.62
CA GLU A 288 -3.27 -1.58 2.86
C GLU A 288 -2.17 -1.23 3.86
N LYS A 289 -1.02 -1.92 3.86
CA LYS A 289 0.07 -1.68 4.82
C LYS A 289 0.53 -0.24 4.81
N LEU A 290 0.65 0.35 3.62
CA LEU A 290 1.06 1.74 3.46
C LEU A 290 -0.05 2.69 3.90
N PHE A 291 -1.28 2.43 3.44
CA PHE A 291 -2.39 3.35 3.67
C PHE A 291 -2.90 3.29 5.12
N TYR A 292 -2.86 2.14 5.78
CA TYR A 292 -3.17 2.01 7.21
C TYR A 292 -2.22 2.84 8.08
N ALA A 293 -0.93 2.84 7.74
CA ALA A 293 0.06 3.69 8.40
C ALA A 293 -0.23 5.18 8.20
N LEU A 294 -0.62 5.59 6.98
CA LEU A 294 -1.06 6.95 6.73
C LEU A 294 -2.35 7.26 7.48
N ASP A 295 -3.34 6.37 7.49
CA ASP A 295 -4.64 6.63 8.10
C ASP A 295 -4.56 6.66 9.64
N SER A 296 -3.63 5.91 10.24
CA SER A 296 -3.36 5.93 11.69
C SER A 296 -2.66 7.20 12.18
N GLY A 297 -2.19 8.06 11.27
CA GLY A 297 -1.43 9.26 11.64
C GLY A 297 0.04 8.99 11.95
N ALA A 298 0.59 7.82 11.61
CA ALA A 298 2.02 7.55 11.64
C ALA A 298 2.70 7.93 10.32
N VAL A 299 4.02 8.06 10.32
CA VAL A 299 4.82 8.21 9.10
C VAL A 299 5.29 6.83 8.61
N PRO A 300 4.88 6.37 7.41
CA PRO A 300 5.30 5.07 6.91
C PRO A 300 6.79 5.06 6.51
N ILE A 301 7.54 4.06 6.96
CA ILE A 301 8.82 3.66 6.40
C ILE A 301 8.53 2.57 5.37
N TYR A 302 8.53 2.92 4.09
CA TYR A 302 7.98 2.09 3.03
C TYR A 302 9.05 1.34 2.24
N PHE A 303 8.75 0.07 1.94
CA PHE A 303 9.49 -0.76 0.99
C PHE A 303 8.50 -1.56 0.14
N GLY A 304 8.44 -1.31 -1.16
CA GLY A 304 7.46 -1.94 -2.05
C GLY A 304 7.53 -1.39 -3.46
N ALA A 305 6.47 -0.82 -3.99
CA ALA A 305 6.43 -0.36 -5.37
C ALA A 305 7.49 0.74 -5.68
N PRO A 306 8.30 0.61 -6.76
CA PRO A 306 9.25 1.65 -7.19
C PRO A 306 8.59 2.99 -7.53
N ASN A 307 7.33 2.95 -7.96
CA ASN A 307 6.51 4.12 -8.30
C ASN A 307 5.53 4.50 -7.19
N VAL A 308 5.82 4.18 -5.92
CA VAL A 308 4.92 4.47 -4.77
C VAL A 308 4.49 5.94 -4.69
N MET A 309 5.34 6.87 -5.13
CA MET A 309 5.03 8.31 -5.15
C MET A 309 3.83 8.67 -6.04
N ASP A 310 3.40 7.77 -6.95
CA ASP A 310 2.17 7.96 -7.71
C ASP A 310 0.91 7.80 -6.84
N PHE A 311 1.01 7.09 -5.71
CA PHE A 311 -0.14 6.66 -4.90
C PHE A 311 -0.29 7.39 -3.56
N VAL A 312 0.73 8.14 -3.14
CA VAL A 312 0.76 8.83 -1.84
C VAL A 312 0.76 10.35 -2.02
N PRO A 313 0.40 11.13 -0.99
CA PRO A 313 0.63 12.57 -1.00
C PRO A 313 2.13 12.90 -1.10
N PRO A 314 2.51 14.13 -1.50
CA PRO A 314 3.90 14.52 -1.49
C PRO A 314 4.42 14.57 -0.05
N HIS A 315 5.67 14.14 0.13
CA HIS A 315 6.37 14.19 1.41
C HIS A 315 5.56 13.54 2.56
N SER A 316 4.91 12.41 2.30
CA SER A 316 4.10 11.71 3.32
C SER A 316 4.69 10.38 3.79
N ILE A 317 5.78 9.91 3.15
CA ILE A 317 6.41 8.63 3.43
C ILE A 317 7.94 8.76 3.44
N ILE A 318 8.59 7.88 4.19
CA ILE A 318 10.02 7.63 4.07
C ILE A 318 10.19 6.45 3.12
N ASP A 319 10.61 6.72 1.88
CA ASP A 319 10.97 5.66 0.93
C ASP A 319 12.32 5.06 1.33
N GLY A 320 12.28 3.90 1.99
CA GLY A 320 13.47 3.24 2.51
C GLY A 320 14.44 2.77 1.43
N THR A 321 13.99 2.69 0.17
CA THR A 321 14.83 2.30 -0.97
C THR A 321 15.78 3.39 -1.45
N LYS A 322 15.60 4.63 -0.97
CA LYS A 322 16.43 5.78 -1.36
C LYS A 322 17.69 5.98 -0.52
N TYR A 323 17.90 5.15 0.50
CA TYR A 323 19.03 5.23 1.41
C TYR A 323 20.13 4.25 1.00
N LYS A 324 21.39 4.61 1.20
CA LYS A 324 22.55 3.77 0.83
C LYS A 324 22.71 2.57 1.75
N SER A 325 22.19 2.65 2.97
CA SER A 325 22.22 1.55 3.94
C SER A 325 21.07 1.62 4.95
N MET A 326 20.76 0.49 5.60
CA MET A 326 19.79 0.44 6.71
C MET A 326 20.24 1.27 7.92
N ARG A 327 21.56 1.45 8.10
CA ARG A 327 22.10 2.32 9.15
C ARG A 327 21.79 3.78 8.89
N GLU A 328 22.04 4.25 7.67
CA GLU A 328 21.71 5.61 7.25
C GLU A 328 20.20 5.88 7.38
N LEU A 329 19.35 4.93 6.97
CA LEU A 329 17.91 5.01 7.16
C LEU A 329 17.54 5.07 8.65
N ALA A 330 18.12 4.23 9.49
CA ALA A 330 17.84 4.23 10.94
C ALA A 330 18.28 5.54 11.61
N GLU A 331 19.43 6.08 11.23
CA GLU A 331 19.93 7.38 11.70
C GLU A 331 19.00 8.52 11.29
N TYR A 332 18.54 8.51 10.04
CA TYR A 332 17.53 9.45 9.55
C TYR A 332 16.23 9.37 10.36
N VAL A 333 15.70 8.17 10.57
CA VAL A 333 14.46 7.96 11.34
C VAL A 333 14.61 8.47 12.78
N LYS A 334 15.74 8.22 13.43
CA LYS A 334 16.03 8.74 14.79
C LYS A 334 16.15 10.25 14.81
N ALA A 335 16.84 10.84 13.83
CA ALA A 335 16.97 12.30 13.72
C ALA A 335 15.60 12.94 13.51
N LEU A 336 14.80 12.41 12.59
CA LEU A 336 13.44 12.88 12.32
C LEU A 336 12.53 12.73 13.55
N ALA A 337 12.66 11.64 14.31
CA ALA A 337 11.90 11.45 15.56
C ALA A 337 12.14 12.55 16.60
N ASN A 338 13.31 13.19 16.54
CA ASN A 338 13.77 14.23 17.47
C ASN A 338 13.71 15.64 16.87
N ASP A 339 13.16 15.81 15.65
CA ASP A 339 12.91 17.09 15.03
C ASP A 339 11.39 17.31 14.86
N PRO A 340 10.76 18.02 15.81
CA PRO A 340 9.34 18.34 15.75
C PRO A 340 8.86 19.00 14.45
N ILE A 341 9.67 19.86 13.85
CA ILE A 341 9.29 20.63 12.66
C ILE A 341 9.35 19.72 11.44
N ALA A 342 10.46 19.01 11.27
CA ALA A 342 10.64 18.08 10.16
C ALA A 342 9.61 16.94 10.22
N TYR A 343 9.35 16.40 11.41
CA TYR A 343 8.31 15.38 11.59
C TYR A 343 6.91 15.93 11.27
N ALA A 344 6.58 17.14 11.71
CA ALA A 344 5.29 17.75 11.40
C ALA A 344 5.09 17.98 9.89
N GLU A 345 6.16 18.27 9.14
CA GLU A 345 6.09 18.45 7.68
C GLU A 345 5.57 17.19 6.96
N TYR A 346 5.89 15.99 7.47
CA TYR A 346 5.36 14.72 6.95
C TYR A 346 3.83 14.57 7.05
N HIS A 347 3.19 15.41 7.85
CA HIS A 347 1.74 15.48 8.01
C HIS A 347 1.11 16.71 7.34
N ALA A 348 1.91 17.64 6.82
CA ALA A 348 1.44 18.91 6.28
C ALA A 348 0.45 18.74 5.12
N TRP A 349 0.63 17.72 4.29
CA TRP A 349 -0.26 17.40 3.16
C TRP A 349 -1.74 17.27 3.57
N ARG A 350 -2.01 16.78 4.78
CA ARG A 350 -3.37 16.59 5.33
C ARG A 350 -4.06 17.92 5.56
N ARG A 351 -3.33 18.85 6.16
CA ARG A 351 -3.86 20.15 6.60
C ARG A 351 -3.81 21.20 5.49
N CYS A 352 -2.82 21.09 4.61
CA CYS A 352 -2.62 22.01 3.51
C CYS A 352 -3.40 21.58 2.25
N GLY A 353 -4.13 20.47 2.27
CA GLY A 353 -4.97 20.05 1.14
C GLY A 353 -4.19 19.63 -0.10
N VAL A 354 -2.96 19.14 0.09
CA VAL A 354 -2.09 18.64 -1.00
C VAL A 354 -2.20 17.12 -1.03
N LEU A 355 -3.43 16.60 -1.17
CA LEU A 355 -3.68 15.16 -1.12
C LEU A 355 -3.12 14.41 -2.34
N GLY A 356 -2.86 15.11 -3.44
CA GLY A 356 -2.44 14.48 -4.70
C GLY A 356 -3.39 13.37 -5.14
N ASN A 357 -2.83 12.29 -5.67
CA ASN A 357 -3.60 11.13 -6.10
C ASN A 357 -4.16 10.31 -4.94
N TYR A 358 -3.53 10.36 -3.76
CA TYR A 358 -3.99 9.59 -2.60
C TYR A 358 -5.45 9.91 -2.25
N GLY A 359 -5.88 11.17 -2.34
CA GLY A 359 -7.29 11.52 -2.13
C GLY A 359 -8.24 10.80 -3.10
N TYR A 360 -7.86 10.73 -4.38
CA TYR A 360 -8.63 10.04 -5.41
C TYR A 360 -8.57 8.51 -5.27
N THR A 361 -7.39 7.94 -5.08
CA THR A 361 -7.20 6.48 -4.91
C THR A 361 -7.92 6.00 -3.67
N ARG A 362 -7.87 6.75 -2.57
CA ARG A 362 -8.61 6.44 -1.33
C ARG A 362 -10.11 6.46 -1.54
N ALA A 363 -10.63 7.48 -2.24
CA ALA A 363 -12.04 7.53 -2.60
C ALA A 363 -12.45 6.40 -3.58
N ALA A 364 -11.55 6.00 -4.49
CA ALA A 364 -11.83 4.99 -5.51
C ALA A 364 -11.70 3.54 -5.01
N SER A 365 -10.95 3.28 -3.93
CA SER A 365 -10.52 1.91 -3.59
C SER A 365 -11.62 0.96 -3.12
N LEU A 366 -12.68 1.44 -2.45
CA LEU A 366 -13.85 0.58 -2.11
C LEU A 366 -15.09 0.95 -2.88
N ASP A 367 -15.49 2.22 -2.81
CA ASP A 367 -16.82 2.66 -3.27
C ASP A 367 -17.00 2.45 -4.78
N THR A 368 -15.90 2.18 -5.49
CA THR A 368 -15.92 1.99 -6.93
C THR A 368 -15.35 0.66 -7.40
N LEU A 369 -14.87 -0.27 -6.55
CA LEU A 369 -14.35 -1.55 -7.06
C LEU A 369 -15.41 -2.32 -7.86
N PRO A 370 -16.64 -2.51 -7.32
CA PRO A 370 -17.72 -3.13 -8.11
C PRO A 370 -17.96 -2.39 -9.41
N CYS A 371 -18.18 -1.07 -9.33
CA CYS A 371 -18.49 -0.25 -10.50
C CYS A 371 -17.38 -0.21 -11.55
N ARG A 372 -16.12 -0.10 -11.15
CA ARG A 372 -14.97 -0.07 -12.07
C ARG A 372 -14.77 -1.39 -12.77
N LEU A 373 -14.94 -2.51 -12.05
CA LEU A 373 -14.87 -3.80 -12.69
C LEU A 373 -16.02 -3.96 -13.69
N CYS A 374 -17.24 -3.59 -13.28
CA CYS A 374 -18.39 -3.65 -14.16
C CYS A 374 -18.25 -2.74 -15.38
N GLU A 375 -17.71 -1.52 -15.25
CA GLU A 375 -17.41 -0.64 -16.38
C GLU A 375 -16.39 -1.30 -17.32
N PHE A 376 -15.34 -1.92 -16.77
CA PHE A 376 -14.36 -2.64 -17.56
C PHE A 376 -14.98 -3.84 -18.32
N ILE A 377 -15.79 -4.65 -17.64
CA ILE A 377 -16.52 -5.78 -18.23
C ILE A 377 -17.47 -5.29 -19.34
N SER A 378 -18.21 -4.21 -19.07
CA SER A 378 -19.14 -3.58 -20.01
C SER A 378 -18.43 -3.12 -21.28
N ARG A 379 -17.26 -2.44 -21.17
CA ARG A 379 -16.46 -2.05 -22.35
C ARG A 379 -16.00 -3.24 -23.18
N ARG A 380 -15.77 -4.39 -22.54
CA ARG A 380 -15.40 -5.63 -23.23
C ARG A 380 -16.59 -6.40 -23.82
N GLY A 381 -17.82 -6.07 -23.44
CA GLY A 381 -19.03 -6.78 -23.88
C GLY A 381 -19.31 -8.05 -23.07
N GLY A 382 -18.78 -8.16 -21.85
CA GLY A 382 -19.09 -9.29 -20.97
C GLY A 382 -18.81 -10.65 -21.61
N ARG A 383 -19.77 -11.57 -21.49
CA ARG A 383 -19.72 -12.90 -22.10
C ARG A 383 -19.56 -12.91 -23.63
N ASP A 384 -20.01 -11.85 -24.29
CA ASP A 384 -19.94 -11.67 -25.74
C ASP A 384 -18.58 -11.12 -26.21
N ALA A 385 -17.67 -10.85 -25.28
CA ALA A 385 -16.29 -10.50 -25.62
C ALA A 385 -15.65 -11.61 -26.47
N THR A 386 -14.76 -11.23 -27.40
CA THR A 386 -14.00 -12.17 -28.23
C THR A 386 -13.12 -13.10 -27.38
N ALA A 387 -13.15 -14.40 -27.66
CA ALA A 387 -12.32 -15.39 -26.99
C ALA A 387 -10.86 -15.28 -27.46
N PHE A 388 -9.93 -15.36 -26.51
CA PHE A 388 -8.49 -15.41 -26.73
C PHE A 388 -7.92 -16.63 -26.02
#